data_AF-A0A3E4PHD4-F1
#
_entry.id   AF-A0A3E4PHD4-F1
#
_cell.length_a   1.000
_cell.length_b   1.000
_cell.length_c   1.000
_cell.angle_alpha   90.00
_cell.angle_beta   90.00
_cell.angle_gamma   90.00
#
_symmetry.space_group_name_H-M   'P 1'
#
loop_
_entity.id
_entity.type
_entity.pdbx_description
1 polymer ?
#
loop_
_entity_poly.entity_id
_entity_poly.type
_entity_poly.pdbx_seq_one_letter_code
_entity_poly.pdbx_strand_id
1 'polypeptide(L)'
;MPAVIVYTSGTTGEPKGVLHTNDSLNADAVAKAMMKKKPEHMIIGPAFISAIMKSCKGNMRWLKTLAGGGGAISDEEEKKLNEILAKCHATVEYTVGYEMTELGAAVCTNMNRCNQSGLKRPIQRWKCCLCPIIFCKV
;
A
#
# COMPACT_ATOMS: atom_id res chain seq x y z
N MET A 1 1.36 20.85 -14.35
CA MET A 1 2.76 21.26 -14.11
C MET A 1 3.50 20.05 -13.54
N PRO A 2 4.72 19.74 -14.01
CA PRO A 2 5.53 18.66 -13.44
C PRO A 2 6.01 19.03 -12.03
N ALA A 3 6.05 18.06 -11.11
CA ALA A 3 6.43 18.27 -9.71
C ALA A 3 7.74 17.57 -9.36
N VAL A 4 7.88 16.29 -9.69
CA VAL A 4 9.03 15.46 -9.30
C VAL A 4 9.41 14.53 -10.45
N ILE A 5 10.71 14.32 -10.67
CA ILE A 5 11.23 13.26 -11.53
C ILE A 5 11.85 12.20 -10.63
N VAL A 6 11.32 10.98 -10.67
CA VAL A 6 11.85 9.83 -9.94
C VAL A 6 12.68 8.99 -10.88
N TYR A 7 13.95 8.77 -10.53
CA TYR A 7 14.82 7.89 -11.30
C TYR A 7 14.61 6.45 -10.86
N THR A 8 14.36 5.58 -11.84
CA THR A 8 14.28 4.13 -11.64
C THR A 8 15.47 3.49 -12.32
N SER A 9 16.08 2.48 -11.70
CA SER A 9 17.30 1.84 -12.22
C SER A 9 17.09 1.15 -13.58
N GLY A 10 15.85 0.76 -13.91
CA GLY A 10 15.50 0.12 -15.17
C GLY A 10 16.11 -1.27 -15.33
N THR A 11 15.33 -2.27 -15.75
CA THR A 11 15.87 -3.63 -16.01
C THR A 11 16.79 -3.69 -17.23
N THR A 12 16.90 -2.59 -17.98
CA THR A 12 17.73 -2.46 -19.19
C THR A 12 19.11 -1.84 -18.93
N GLY A 13 19.47 -1.54 -17.67
CA GLY A 13 20.75 -0.91 -17.31
C GLY A 13 20.79 0.61 -17.48
N GLU A 14 19.80 1.19 -18.16
CA GLU A 14 19.65 2.63 -18.37
C GLU A 14 18.59 3.21 -17.42
N PRO A 15 18.96 4.16 -16.53
CA PRO A 15 18.03 4.73 -15.58
C PRO A 15 16.95 5.56 -16.29
N LYS A 16 15.67 5.25 -16.02
CA LYS A 16 14.53 5.95 -16.62
C LYS A 16 13.95 6.95 -15.62
N GLY A 17 13.75 8.19 -16.07
CA GLY A 17 13.04 9.23 -15.32
C GLY A 17 11.53 9.08 -15.46
N VAL A 18 10.84 8.85 -14.34
CA VAL A 18 9.38 8.87 -14.25
C VAL A 18 8.95 10.26 -13.80
N LEU A 19 8.20 10.96 -14.65
CA LEU A 19 7.70 12.30 -14.36
C LEU A 19 6.37 12.22 -13.57
N HIS A 20 6.39 12.69 -12.33
CA HIS A 20 5.20 12.84 -11.50
C HIS A 20 4.68 14.28 -11.53
N THR A 21 3.36 14.42 -11.62
CA THR A 21 2.64 15.69 -11.50
C THR A 21 2.17 15.91 -10.06
N ASN A 22 1.79 17.14 -9.71
CA ASN A 22 1.24 17.46 -8.39
C ASN A 22 0.06 16.53 -8.01
N ASP A 23 -0.80 16.18 -8.97
CA ASP A 23 -1.96 15.32 -8.72
C ASP A 23 -1.57 13.89 -8.35
N SER A 24 -0.45 13.38 -8.87
CA SER A 24 0.02 12.04 -8.50
C SER A 24 0.58 11.94 -7.08
N LEU A 25 0.95 13.08 -6.48
CA LEU A 25 1.45 13.16 -5.10
C LEU A 25 0.40 13.70 -4.12
N ASN A 26 -0.68 14.28 -4.62
CA ASN A 26 -1.76 14.81 -3.79
C ASN A 26 -2.68 13.67 -3.33
N ALA A 27 -2.79 13.49 -2.01
CA ALA A 27 -3.55 12.40 -1.42
C ALA A 27 -5.05 12.44 -1.77
N ASP A 28 -5.65 13.63 -1.84
CA ASP A 28 -7.06 13.78 -2.20
C ASP A 28 -7.32 13.46 -3.68
N ALA A 29 -6.38 13.83 -4.55
CA ALA A 29 -6.46 13.52 -5.98
C ALA A 29 -6.33 12.01 -6.23
N VAL A 30 -5.39 11.35 -5.53
CA VAL A 30 -5.23 9.89 -5.58
C VAL A 30 -6.47 9.18 -5.04
N ALA A 31 -7.03 9.62 -3.91
CA ALA A 31 -8.24 9.03 -3.35
C ALA A 31 -9.46 9.21 -4.28
N LYS A 32 -9.60 10.37 -4.93
CA LYS A 32 -10.62 10.59 -5.96
C LYS A 32 -10.43 9.69 -7.19
N ALA A 33 -9.18 9.51 -7.62
CA ALA A 33 -8.85 8.64 -8.74
C ALA A 33 -9.14 7.16 -8.42
N MET A 34 -8.87 6.72 -7.19
CA MET A 34 -9.22 5.40 -6.68
C MET A 34 -10.72 5.14 -6.84
N MET A 35 -11.57 6.05 -6.37
CA MET A 35 -13.04 5.89 -6.47
C MET A 35 -13.56 5.93 -7.91
N LYS A 36 -12.89 6.67 -8.81
CA LYS A 36 -13.26 6.76 -10.23
C LYS A 36 -12.85 5.52 -11.03
N LYS A 37 -11.60 5.06 -10.83
CA LYS A 37 -11.01 3.95 -11.61
C LYS A 37 -11.29 2.57 -11.02
N LYS A 38 -11.61 2.50 -9.73
CA LYS A 38 -11.94 1.26 -9.00
C LYS A 38 -10.90 0.15 -9.21
N PRO A 39 -9.62 0.40 -8.91
CA PRO A 39 -8.57 -0.61 -9.10
C PRO A 39 -8.77 -1.79 -8.14
N GLU A 40 -8.64 -3.03 -8.63
CA GLU A 40 -8.81 -4.20 -7.77
C GLU A 40 -7.69 -4.34 -6.72
N HIS A 41 -6.47 -3.92 -7.07
CA HIS A 41 -5.30 -3.96 -6.21
C HIS A 41 -4.70 -2.57 -6.07
N MET A 42 -4.47 -2.15 -4.83
CA MET A 42 -3.88 -0.86 -4.53
C MET A 42 -2.83 -1.02 -3.44
N ILE A 43 -1.62 -0.56 -3.74
CA ILE A 43 -0.50 -0.49 -2.78
C ILE A 43 -0.20 0.99 -2.58
N ILE A 44 -0.26 1.46 -1.34
CA ILE A 44 -0.08 2.88 -1.06
C ILE A 44 0.54 3.12 0.31
N GLY A 45 1.37 4.16 0.41
CA GLY A 45 2.01 4.53 1.67
C GLY A 45 1.01 5.06 2.72
N PRO A 46 1.35 4.98 4.02
CA PRO A 46 0.51 5.43 5.13
C PRO A 46 0.04 6.89 5.01
N ALA A 47 0.84 7.76 4.39
CA ALA A 47 0.51 9.19 4.22
C ALA A 47 -0.82 9.43 3.47
N PHE A 48 -1.27 8.49 2.66
CA PHE A 48 -2.48 8.62 1.85
C PHE A 48 -3.73 8.03 2.52
N ILE A 49 -3.57 7.30 3.62
CA ILE A 49 -4.67 6.59 4.28
C ILE A 49 -5.74 7.55 4.77
N SER A 50 -5.34 8.68 5.35
CA SER A 50 -6.29 9.69 5.84
C SER A 50 -7.21 10.25 4.74
N ALA A 51 -6.69 10.44 3.52
CA ALA A 51 -7.47 10.90 2.37
C ALA A 51 -8.36 9.78 1.81
N ILE A 52 -7.86 8.54 1.80
CA ILE A 52 -8.64 7.36 1.42
C ILE A 52 -9.83 7.19 2.36
N MET A 53 -9.62 7.24 3.68
CA MET A 53 -10.68 7.13 4.68
C MET A 53 -11.81 8.14 4.45
N LYS A 54 -11.49 9.38 4.05
CA LYS A 54 -12.49 10.42 3.74
C LYS A 54 -13.24 10.17 2.43
N SER A 55 -12.60 9.50 1.48
CA SER A 55 -13.11 9.29 0.12
C SER A 55 -13.86 7.97 -0.06
N CYS A 56 -13.64 7.00 0.84
CA CYS A 56 -14.35 5.72 0.89
C CYS A 56 -15.86 5.94 1.03
N LYS A 57 -16.60 5.69 -0.06
CA LYS A 57 -18.06 5.84 -0.12
C LYS A 57 -18.67 4.78 -1.03
N GLY A 58 -19.85 4.30 -0.66
CA GLY A 58 -20.60 3.32 -1.45
C GLY A 58 -20.00 1.91 -1.40
N ASN A 59 -20.33 1.09 -2.40
CA ASN A 59 -19.91 -0.31 -2.44
C ASN A 59 -18.50 -0.47 -3.05
N MET A 60 -17.58 -0.99 -2.26
CA MET A 60 -16.16 -1.19 -2.60
C MET A 60 -15.78 -2.67 -2.77
N ARG A 61 -16.73 -3.55 -3.12
CA ARG A 61 -16.45 -4.97 -3.40
C ARG A 61 -15.44 -5.22 -4.52
N TRP A 62 -15.17 -4.22 -5.36
CA TRP A 62 -14.14 -4.27 -6.39
C TRP A 62 -12.72 -4.30 -5.80
N LEU A 63 -12.52 -3.77 -4.59
CA LEU A 63 -11.21 -3.71 -3.95
C LEU A 63 -10.87 -5.08 -3.36
N LYS A 64 -9.94 -5.79 -4.00
CA LYS A 64 -9.44 -7.12 -3.60
C LYS A 64 -8.16 -7.06 -2.77
N THR A 65 -7.40 -5.98 -2.85
CA THR A 65 -6.22 -5.77 -2.00
C THR A 65 -5.98 -4.29 -1.76
N LEU A 66 -5.84 -3.92 -0.49
CA LEU A 66 -5.30 -2.63 -0.08
C LEU A 66 -4.13 -2.90 0.85
N ALA A 67 -2.93 -2.60 0.38
CA ALA A 67 -1.70 -2.78 1.14
C ALA A 67 -0.94 -1.47 1.27
N GLY A 68 -0.11 -1.35 2.29
CA GLY A 68 0.80 -0.22 2.40
C GLY A 68 2.06 -0.51 3.22
N GLY A 69 3.09 0.27 2.93
CA GLY A 69 4.44 0.07 3.47
C GLY A 69 5.27 1.35 3.44
N GLY A 70 6.55 1.24 3.80
CA GLY A 70 7.49 2.36 3.81
C GLY A 70 7.31 3.37 4.96
N GLY A 71 6.35 3.15 5.87
CA GLY A 71 6.10 4.00 7.03
C GLY A 71 5.36 3.27 8.14
N ALA A 72 5.26 3.88 9.32
CA ALA A 72 4.46 3.36 10.42
C ALA A 72 3.02 3.88 10.34
N ILE A 73 2.05 3.02 10.66
CA ILE A 73 0.66 3.38 10.94
C ILE A 73 0.37 3.06 12.41
N SER A 74 -0.47 3.85 13.07
CA SER A 74 -0.95 3.53 14.42
C SER A 74 -2.03 2.44 14.39
N ASP A 75 -2.14 1.67 15.47
CA ASP A 75 -3.15 0.62 15.60
C ASP A 75 -4.58 1.20 15.53
N GLU A 76 -4.77 2.41 16.06
CA GLU A 76 -6.04 3.12 16.04
C GLU A 76 -6.43 3.55 14.62
N GLU A 77 -5.49 4.01 13.81
CA GLU A 77 -5.75 4.37 12.41
C GLU A 77 -6.05 3.16 11.55
N GLU A 78 -5.34 2.06 11.75
CA GLU A 78 -5.60 0.80 11.05
C GLU A 78 -7.01 0.28 11.36
N LYS A 79 -7.40 0.25 12.64
CA LYS A 79 -8.74 -0.18 13.06
C LYS A 79 -9.83 0.69 12.43
N LYS A 80 -9.67 2.01 12.48
CA LYS A 80 -10.64 2.94 11.86
C LYS A 80 -10.75 2.74 10.35
N LEU A 81 -9.64 2.49 9.67
CA LEU A 81 -9.64 2.19 8.23
C LEU A 81 -10.41 0.90 7.96
N ASN A 82 -10.12 -0.17 8.69
CA ASN A 82 -10.80 -1.46 8.53
C ASN A 82 -12.31 -1.36 8.80
N GLU A 83 -12.73 -0.58 9.80
CA GLU A 83 -14.15 -0.30 10.06
C GLU A 83 -14.82 0.43 8.89
N ILE A 84 -14.15 1.40 8.28
CA ILE A 84 -14.67 2.14 7.11
C ILE A 84 -14.75 1.22 5.89
N LEU A 85 -13.74 0.37 5.67
CA LEU A 85 -13.73 -0.61 4.58
C LEU A 85 -14.89 -1.60 4.72
N ALA A 86 -15.12 -2.12 5.93
CA ALA A 86 -16.24 -3.01 6.25
C ALA A 86 -17.60 -2.33 6.00
N LYS A 87 -17.76 -1.07 6.44
CA LYS A 87 -18.98 -0.26 6.17
C LYS A 87 -19.23 -0.04 4.68
N CYS A 88 -18.17 0.01 3.88
CA CYS A 88 -18.26 0.16 2.43
C CYS A 88 -18.37 -1.18 1.68
N HIS A 89 -18.67 -2.30 2.37
CA HIS A 89 -18.76 -3.64 1.80
C HIS A 89 -17.48 -4.13 1.09
N ALA A 90 -16.31 -3.61 1.47
CA ALA A 90 -15.05 -4.20 1.04
C ALA A 90 -14.85 -5.54 1.76
N THR A 91 -14.43 -6.57 1.03
CA THR A 91 -14.10 -7.89 1.59
C THR A 91 -12.67 -7.98 2.12
N VAL A 92 -12.01 -6.84 2.27
CA VAL A 92 -10.57 -6.75 2.50
C VAL A 92 -10.26 -5.85 3.68
N GLU A 93 -9.26 -6.27 4.44
CA GLU A 93 -8.61 -5.43 5.45
C GLU A 93 -7.35 -4.79 4.88
N TYR A 94 -6.90 -3.73 5.53
CA TYR A 94 -5.64 -3.08 5.22
C TYR A 94 -4.47 -3.98 5.62
N THR A 95 -3.59 -4.25 4.66
CA THR A 95 -2.41 -5.09 4.86
C THR A 95 -1.15 -4.25 5.00
N VAL A 96 -0.42 -4.41 6.10
CA VAL A 96 0.87 -3.74 6.30
C VAL A 96 2.00 -4.60 5.73
N GLY A 97 2.85 -3.97 4.92
CA GLY A 97 4.08 -4.52 4.38
C GLY A 97 5.32 -3.80 4.92
N TYR A 98 6.35 -4.57 5.27
CA TYR A 98 7.68 -4.04 5.50
C TYR A 98 8.52 -4.15 4.22
N GLU A 99 9.12 -3.05 3.81
CA GLU A 99 9.91 -2.93 2.59
C GLU A 99 11.17 -2.12 2.87
N MET A 100 12.22 -2.37 2.08
CA MET A 100 13.45 -1.57 2.05
C MET A 100 13.90 -1.43 0.60
N THR A 101 14.40 -0.25 0.23
CA THR A 101 14.87 0.01 -1.14
C THR A 101 16.00 -0.95 -1.53
N GLU A 102 16.87 -1.33 -0.59
CA GLU A 102 17.97 -2.29 -0.76
C GLU A 102 17.50 -3.69 -1.15
N LEU A 103 16.24 -4.03 -0.85
CA LEU A 103 15.63 -5.32 -1.16
C LEU A 103 14.67 -5.25 -2.35
N GLY A 104 14.52 -4.07 -2.96
CA GLY A 104 13.79 -3.85 -4.21
C GLY A 104 12.27 -4.02 -4.15
N ALA A 105 11.70 -4.44 -3.02
CA ALA A 105 10.26 -4.69 -2.84
C ALA A 105 9.87 -4.90 -1.36
N ALA A 106 8.59 -5.22 -1.11
CA ALA A 106 8.13 -5.80 0.14
C ALA A 106 8.91 -7.07 0.51
N VAL A 107 9.48 -7.05 1.70
CA VAL A 107 10.17 -8.17 2.34
C VAL A 107 9.16 -9.09 3.02
N CYS A 108 8.21 -8.50 3.75
CA CYS A 108 7.17 -9.21 4.49
C CYS A 108 5.86 -8.43 4.37
N THR A 109 4.74 -9.11 4.09
CA THR A 109 3.40 -8.53 4.12
C THR A 109 2.48 -9.37 4.99
N ASN A 110 1.52 -8.72 5.65
CA ASN A 110 0.52 -9.47 6.42
C ASN A 110 -0.48 -10.11 5.46
N MET A 111 -1.08 -11.23 5.85
CA MET A 111 -2.18 -11.81 5.10
C MET A 111 -3.48 -11.40 5.77
N ASN A 112 -4.49 -11.00 5.01
CA ASN A 112 -5.83 -10.67 5.54
C ASN A 112 -6.41 -11.77 6.45
N ARG A 113 -6.05 -13.04 6.24
CA ARG A 113 -6.53 -14.17 7.04
C ARG A 113 -5.81 -14.32 8.39
N CYS A 114 -4.69 -13.64 8.59
CA CYS A 114 -3.83 -13.75 9.77
C CYS A 114 -3.56 -12.39 10.43
N ASN A 115 -4.34 -11.36 10.09
CA ASN A 115 -4.14 -10.02 10.61
C ASN A 115 -4.43 -10.00 12.12
N GLN A 116 -3.42 -9.64 12.92
CA GLN A 116 -3.56 -9.45 14.37
C GLN A 116 -3.33 -7.97 14.65
N SER A 117 -4.42 -7.25 14.93
CA SER A 117 -4.35 -5.84 15.32
C SER A 117 -3.46 -5.66 16.54
N GLY A 118 -2.57 -4.66 16.56
CA GLY A 118 -1.74 -4.36 17.73
C GLY A 118 -0.37 -5.05 17.74
N LEU A 119 0.11 -5.61 16.63
CA LEU A 119 1.46 -6.18 16.58
C LEU A 119 2.51 -5.06 16.55
N LYS A 120 2.85 -4.55 17.74
CA LYS A 120 4.06 -3.77 17.97
C LYS A 120 5.24 -4.57 17.41
N ARG A 121 5.81 -4.06 16.30
CA ARG A 121 7.01 -4.53 15.61
C ARG A 121 8.07 -4.97 16.64
N PRO A 122 8.34 -6.28 16.74
CA PRO A 122 9.52 -6.83 16.08
C PRO A 122 9.24 -8.18 15.41
N ILE A 123 10.22 -8.60 14.62
CA ILE A 123 10.25 -9.66 13.60
C ILE A 123 9.86 -11.09 14.03
N GLN A 124 9.34 -11.32 15.24
CA GLN A 124 9.38 -12.64 15.88
C GLN A 124 8.12 -13.51 15.79
N ARG A 125 6.99 -13.05 15.24
CA ARG A 125 5.77 -13.89 15.21
C ARG A 125 4.93 -13.81 13.96
N TRP A 126 5.59 -13.60 12.83
CA TRP A 126 4.95 -13.78 11.54
C TRP A 126 4.86 -15.26 11.24
N LYS A 127 3.65 -15.79 11.01
CA LYS A 127 3.49 -16.93 10.09
C LYS A 127 3.76 -16.39 8.69
N CYS A 128 5.02 -16.05 8.41
CA CYS A 128 5.48 -15.56 7.12
C CYS A 128 5.20 -16.63 6.07
N CYS A 129 4.38 -16.31 5.07
CA CYS A 129 4.74 -16.73 3.74
C CYS A 129 5.89 -15.81 3.33
N LEU A 130 7.14 -16.23 3.59
CA LEU A 130 8.24 -15.70 2.80
C LEU A 130 7.85 -16.00 1.35
N CYS A 131 7.55 -14.98 0.55
CA CYS A 131 7.75 -15.15 -0.87
C CYS A 131 9.27 -15.30 -1.01
N PRO A 132 9.79 -16.46 -1.43
CA PRO A 132 11.20 -16.54 -1.72
C PRO A 132 11.40 -15.65 -2.94
N ILE A 133 11.82 -14.42 -2.72
CA ILE A 133 12.46 -13.63 -3.75
C ILE A 133 13.69 -14.44 -4.08
N ILE A 134 13.59 -15.22 -5.16
CA ILE A 134 14.73 -15.81 -5.84
C ILE A 134 15.62 -14.61 -6.15
N PHE A 135 16.67 -14.44 -5.34
CA PHE A 135 17.86 -13.72 -5.73
C PHE A 135 18.35 -14.41 -7.01
N CYS A 136 17.87 -13.96 -8.16
CA CYS A 136 18.55 -14.21 -9.40
C CYS A 136 19.83 -13.37 -9.30
N LYS A 137 20.86 -14.02 -8.75
CA LYS A 137 22.22 -13.54 -8.77
C LYS A 137 22.59 -13.42 -10.24
N VAL A 138 22.65 -12.18 -10.72
CA VAL A 138 23.35 -11.82 -11.96
C VAL A 138 24.63 -11.13 -11.52
#